data_AF-A0A1H3TTC4-F1
#
_entry.id   AF-A0A1H3TTC4-F1
#
_cell.length_a   1.000
_cell.length_b   1.000
_cell.length_c   1.000
_cell.angle_alpha   90.00
_cell.angle_beta   90.00
_cell.angle_gamma   90.00
#
_symmetry.space_group_name_H-M   'P 1'
#
loop_
_entity.id
_entity.type
_entity.pdbx_description
1 polymer ?
#
loop_
_entity_poly.entity_id
_entity_poly.type
_entity_poly.pdbx_seq_one_letter_code
_entity_poly.pdbx_strand_id
1 'polypeptide(L)'
;MNHLPLLTEDEARYIISVIPLQDTVSYFKHNPKQFSQIRPGFRATSISKVDASNLLFSKRSRKFVSSFIEKHISKWLSQVQEQITKCMDDGDSKDIAFIHTLPFSFFAGNVGLYFKLVNDEYSEEYIALMSAIVKNIKEVAKEQEELKEKIKALESQSNKLQEELETKNDEWSRNSDRFSDKLLEMDALKDKFSILEKLQTTSFKDKEEIEKLKIEKKELHGKIDKLLTEITEIKNNSRLLEEQIRDELVKKQKRLDEAQSFAPSPKCPRDIDEFKEYLGYNLINIGVPNDTEYFPLLISYLSKILFRGAPIVVNHAIGINIIKCAANTLMGKSTVKTLPYSQDITNEKIREFLLSSDRVVCLDNFIGNYNETELIPLIEKHRDKIVFLTVIYDRTLRYLSQEFLRYCHYFNANRIGMLSIESKLSEDPSTIVEHSYKPKFTQGENRFRNIFREILRELSYPQSIIEHKCESIANEQDLCQSLAFDILPYCIDVLQMKPYNTSERLLKYAGKDGRCPQRNLLVRWFAQ
;
A
#
# COMPACT_ATOMS: atom_id res chain seq x y z
N MET A 1 -100.96 -48.36 -33.46
CA MET A 1 -102.35 -47.84 -33.40
C MET A 1 -102.37 -46.49 -34.11
N ASN A 2 -103.56 -45.90 -34.33
CA ASN A 2 -103.66 -44.52 -34.78
C ASN A 2 -104.23 -43.71 -33.60
N HIS A 3 -103.38 -42.97 -32.91
CA HIS A 3 -103.67 -42.26 -31.69
C HIS A 3 -104.33 -40.91 -31.94
N LEU A 4 -104.01 -40.25 -33.06
CA LEU A 4 -104.50 -38.91 -33.39
C LEU A 4 -106.04 -38.75 -33.36
N PRO A 5 -106.88 -39.72 -33.79
CA PRO A 5 -108.33 -39.62 -33.69
C PRO A 5 -108.90 -39.70 -32.27
N LEU A 6 -108.12 -40.19 -31.29
CA LEU A 6 -108.52 -40.33 -29.88
C LEU A 6 -108.30 -39.04 -29.09
N LEU A 7 -107.63 -38.05 -29.69
CA LEU A 7 -107.24 -36.82 -29.03
C LEU A 7 -108.33 -35.74 -29.10
N THR A 8 -108.55 -35.04 -28.00
CA THR A 8 -109.29 -33.75 -28.01
C THR A 8 -108.47 -32.68 -28.73
N GLU A 9 -109.09 -31.54 -29.05
CA GLU A 9 -108.35 -30.43 -29.67
C GLU A 9 -107.19 -29.95 -28.79
N ASP A 10 -107.39 -29.87 -27.48
CA ASP A 10 -106.37 -29.38 -26.54
C ASP A 10 -105.22 -30.39 -26.37
N GLU A 11 -105.52 -31.69 -26.35
CA GLU A 11 -104.51 -32.75 -26.33
C GLU A 11 -103.68 -32.76 -27.62
N ALA A 12 -104.34 -32.61 -28.78
CA ALA A 12 -103.64 -32.51 -30.06
C ALA A 12 -102.75 -31.26 -30.13
N ARG A 13 -103.19 -30.12 -29.57
CA ARG A 13 -102.36 -28.91 -29.45
C ARG A 13 -101.16 -29.16 -28.54
N TYR A 14 -101.35 -29.81 -27.40
CA TYR A 14 -100.26 -30.15 -26.48
C TYR A 14 -99.19 -30.99 -27.19
N ILE A 15 -99.57 -32.12 -27.80
CA ILE A 15 -98.66 -33.02 -28.52
C ILE A 15 -97.83 -32.24 -29.56
N ILE A 16 -98.50 -31.42 -30.37
CA ILE A 16 -97.84 -30.65 -31.42
C ILE A 16 -96.91 -29.57 -30.84
N SER A 17 -97.23 -29.01 -29.68
CA SER A 17 -96.40 -28.00 -29.02
C SER A 17 -95.09 -28.55 -28.43
N VAL A 18 -95.11 -29.84 -28.05
CA VAL A 18 -93.93 -30.53 -27.48
C VAL A 18 -93.05 -31.18 -28.54
N ILE A 19 -93.50 -31.29 -29.81
CA ILE A 19 -92.63 -31.72 -30.92
C ILE A 19 -91.45 -30.74 -31.06
N PRO A 20 -90.20 -31.22 -31.06
CA PRO A 20 -89.05 -30.36 -31.31
C PRO A 20 -89.15 -29.67 -32.67
N LEU A 21 -88.85 -28.37 -32.70
CA LEU A 21 -88.86 -27.59 -33.96
C LEU A 21 -87.91 -28.20 -34.99
N GLN A 22 -86.74 -28.68 -34.55
CA GLN A 22 -85.75 -29.29 -35.42
C GLN A 22 -86.28 -30.52 -36.16
N ASP A 23 -87.06 -31.37 -35.47
CA ASP A 23 -87.67 -32.55 -36.07
C ASP A 23 -88.71 -32.16 -37.13
N THR A 24 -89.52 -31.15 -36.84
CA THR A 24 -90.50 -30.61 -37.80
C THR A 24 -89.83 -30.02 -39.04
N VAL A 25 -88.80 -29.20 -38.85
CA VAL A 25 -88.03 -28.60 -39.95
C VAL A 25 -87.34 -29.67 -40.78
N SER A 26 -86.73 -30.67 -40.14
CA SER A 26 -86.09 -31.80 -40.80
C SER A 26 -87.11 -32.59 -41.63
N TYR A 27 -88.27 -32.91 -41.06
CA TYR A 27 -89.30 -33.67 -41.77
C TYR A 27 -89.84 -32.94 -43.02
N PHE A 28 -90.08 -31.63 -42.93
CA PHE A 28 -90.50 -30.81 -44.08
C PHE A 28 -89.40 -30.66 -45.14
N LYS A 29 -88.13 -30.58 -44.75
CA LYS A 29 -87.00 -30.59 -45.70
C LYS A 29 -86.94 -31.89 -46.51
N HIS A 30 -87.16 -33.03 -45.87
CA HIS A 30 -87.13 -34.33 -46.53
C HIS A 30 -88.36 -34.58 -47.42
N ASN A 31 -89.42 -33.78 -47.28
CA ASN A 31 -90.69 -33.92 -48.00
C ASN A 31 -91.13 -32.59 -48.65
N PRO A 32 -90.32 -32.01 -49.57
CA PRO A 32 -90.54 -30.65 -50.08
C PRO A 32 -91.81 -30.54 -50.93
N LYS A 33 -92.18 -31.61 -51.66
CA LYS A 33 -93.40 -31.63 -52.49
C LYS A 33 -94.66 -31.53 -51.63
N GLN A 34 -94.76 -32.34 -50.58
CA GLN A 34 -95.90 -32.30 -49.66
C GLN A 34 -95.91 -31.02 -48.83
N PHE A 35 -94.73 -30.50 -48.44
CA PHE A 35 -94.62 -29.25 -47.71
C PHE A 35 -95.10 -28.04 -48.53
N SER A 36 -94.68 -27.90 -49.79
CA SER A 36 -95.15 -26.82 -50.69
C SER A 36 -96.66 -26.83 -50.90
N GLN A 37 -97.32 -27.99 -50.79
CA GLN A 37 -98.79 -28.11 -50.87
C GLN A 37 -99.53 -27.63 -49.62
N ILE A 38 -98.87 -27.59 -48.45
CA ILE A 38 -99.46 -27.09 -47.20
C ILE A 38 -99.04 -25.66 -46.88
N ARG A 39 -97.87 -25.22 -47.36
CA ARG A 39 -97.34 -23.86 -47.18
C ARG A 39 -96.52 -23.41 -48.41
N PRO A 40 -97.17 -22.94 -49.47
CA PRO A 40 -96.49 -22.54 -50.70
C PRO A 40 -95.63 -21.28 -50.51
N GLY A 41 -94.49 -21.20 -51.21
CA GLY A 41 -93.63 -20.02 -51.25
C GLY A 41 -92.65 -19.83 -50.07
N PHE A 42 -92.69 -20.70 -49.06
CA PHE A 42 -91.79 -20.63 -47.90
C PHE A 42 -90.76 -21.77 -47.91
N ARG A 43 -89.61 -21.56 -47.24
CA ARG A 43 -88.62 -22.62 -46.99
C ARG A 43 -88.92 -23.27 -45.64
N ALA A 44 -88.69 -24.58 -45.53
CA ALA A 44 -88.87 -25.30 -44.26
C ALA A 44 -87.99 -24.72 -43.12
N THR A 45 -86.80 -24.18 -43.44
CA THR A 45 -85.86 -23.60 -42.46
C THR A 45 -86.28 -22.27 -41.87
N SER A 46 -87.21 -21.55 -42.51
CA SER A 46 -87.59 -20.20 -42.08
C SER A 46 -88.83 -20.19 -41.19
N ILE A 47 -89.32 -21.36 -40.75
CA ILE A 47 -90.52 -21.48 -39.94
C ILE A 47 -90.16 -21.36 -38.46
N SER A 48 -90.83 -20.45 -37.74
CA SER A 48 -90.71 -20.33 -36.28
C SER A 48 -91.37 -21.50 -35.54
N LYS A 49 -91.07 -21.72 -34.25
CA LYS A 49 -91.71 -22.78 -33.46
C LYS A 49 -93.24 -22.64 -33.43
N VAL A 50 -93.72 -21.43 -33.21
CA VAL A 50 -95.16 -21.13 -33.16
C VAL A 50 -95.83 -21.40 -34.51
N ASP A 51 -95.20 -20.96 -35.60
CA ASP A 51 -95.70 -21.18 -36.95
C ASP A 51 -95.72 -22.66 -37.35
N ALA A 52 -94.71 -23.42 -36.90
CA ALA A 52 -94.61 -24.85 -37.15
C ALA A 52 -95.75 -25.58 -36.42
N SER A 53 -95.96 -25.29 -35.13
CA SER A 53 -97.05 -25.88 -34.35
C SER A 53 -98.43 -25.53 -34.93
N ASN A 54 -98.66 -24.28 -35.33
CA ASN A 54 -99.91 -23.85 -35.96
C ASN A 54 -100.16 -24.54 -37.32
N LEU A 55 -99.11 -24.70 -38.12
CA LEU A 55 -99.19 -25.39 -39.41
C LEU A 55 -99.52 -26.88 -39.22
N LEU A 56 -98.83 -27.56 -38.30
CA LEU A 56 -99.10 -28.96 -37.96
C LEU A 56 -100.53 -29.14 -37.45
N PHE A 57 -101.00 -28.26 -36.55
CA PHE A 57 -102.34 -28.36 -35.98
C PHE A 57 -103.45 -28.12 -37.02
N SER A 58 -103.31 -27.08 -37.85
CA SER A 58 -104.31 -26.73 -38.87
C SER A 58 -104.39 -27.74 -40.02
N LYS A 59 -103.30 -28.44 -40.32
CA LYS A 59 -103.22 -29.44 -41.40
C LYS A 59 -103.19 -30.88 -40.89
N ARG A 60 -103.49 -31.11 -39.60
CA ARG A 60 -103.44 -32.43 -38.95
C ARG A 60 -104.25 -33.52 -39.63
N SER A 61 -105.33 -33.17 -40.34
CA SER A 61 -106.16 -34.14 -41.08
C SER A 61 -105.52 -34.62 -42.39
N ARG A 62 -104.47 -33.93 -42.90
CA ARG A 62 -103.74 -34.38 -44.09
C ARG A 62 -102.85 -35.56 -43.73
N LYS A 63 -102.92 -36.65 -44.50
CA LYS A 63 -102.13 -37.89 -44.31
C LYS A 63 -100.63 -37.64 -44.08
N PHE A 64 -100.06 -36.68 -44.80
CA PHE A 64 -98.67 -36.24 -44.62
C PHE A 64 -98.37 -35.75 -43.20
N VAL A 65 -99.25 -34.93 -42.63
CA VAL A 65 -99.06 -34.34 -41.30
C VAL A 65 -99.51 -35.30 -40.20
N SER A 66 -100.62 -36.02 -40.39
CA SER A 66 -101.07 -37.01 -39.39
C SER A 66 -100.05 -38.12 -39.21
N SER A 67 -99.47 -38.67 -40.29
CA SER A 67 -98.44 -39.71 -40.18
C SER A 67 -97.18 -39.24 -39.44
N PHE A 68 -96.81 -37.97 -39.58
CA PHE A 68 -95.69 -37.38 -38.86
C PHE A 68 -95.97 -37.28 -37.36
N ILE A 69 -97.12 -36.71 -36.99
CA ILE A 69 -97.53 -36.58 -35.59
C ILE A 69 -97.67 -37.97 -34.94
N GLU A 70 -98.30 -38.90 -35.64
CA GLU A 70 -98.50 -40.27 -35.18
C GLU A 70 -97.16 -41.00 -34.93
N LYS A 71 -96.20 -40.83 -35.84
CA LYS A 71 -94.85 -41.40 -35.67
C LYS A 71 -94.16 -40.86 -34.42
N HIS A 72 -94.33 -39.57 -34.11
CA HIS A 72 -93.82 -38.99 -32.88
C HIS A 72 -94.52 -39.56 -31.64
N ILE A 73 -95.85 -39.65 -31.64
CA ILE A 73 -96.62 -40.24 -30.54
C ILE A 73 -96.15 -41.68 -30.28
N SER A 74 -96.14 -42.55 -31.30
CA SER A 74 -95.71 -43.94 -31.14
C SER A 74 -94.26 -44.05 -30.66
N LYS A 75 -93.36 -43.21 -31.17
CA LYS A 75 -91.96 -43.19 -30.71
C LYS A 75 -91.87 -42.80 -29.24
N TRP A 76 -92.53 -41.74 -28.82
CA TRP A 76 -92.47 -41.26 -27.45
C TRP A 76 -93.10 -42.26 -26.47
N LEU A 77 -94.23 -42.86 -26.82
CA LEU A 77 -94.85 -43.91 -26.01
C LEU A 77 -93.90 -45.11 -25.85
N SER A 78 -93.27 -45.57 -26.94
CA SER A 78 -92.30 -46.66 -26.89
C SER A 78 -91.10 -46.32 -26.01
N GLN A 79 -90.55 -45.11 -26.11
CA GLN A 79 -89.40 -44.67 -25.33
C GLN A 79 -89.73 -44.57 -23.83
N VAL A 80 -90.89 -44.00 -23.51
CA VAL A 80 -91.35 -43.89 -22.12
C VAL A 80 -91.63 -45.28 -21.54
N GLN A 81 -92.29 -46.16 -22.30
CA GLN A 81 -92.58 -47.51 -21.84
C GLN A 81 -91.31 -48.34 -21.63
N GLU A 82 -90.34 -48.27 -22.56
CA GLU A 82 -89.06 -48.96 -22.40
C GLU A 82 -88.34 -48.50 -21.13
N GLN A 83 -88.36 -47.19 -20.83
CA GLN A 83 -87.72 -46.66 -19.64
C GLN A 83 -88.46 -47.06 -18.35
N ILE A 84 -89.79 -47.07 -18.35
CA ILE A 84 -90.58 -47.58 -17.22
C ILE A 84 -90.28 -49.05 -16.96
N THR A 85 -90.23 -49.88 -18.01
CA THR A 85 -89.87 -51.30 -17.88
C THR A 85 -88.49 -51.46 -17.27
N LYS A 86 -87.50 -50.67 -17.71
CA LYS A 86 -86.15 -50.69 -17.12
C LYS A 86 -86.16 -50.34 -15.64
N CYS A 87 -86.83 -49.26 -15.24
CA CYS A 87 -86.97 -48.90 -13.82
C CYS A 87 -87.59 -50.04 -13.01
N MET A 88 -88.61 -50.72 -13.56
CA MET A 88 -89.25 -51.86 -12.90
C MET A 88 -88.34 -53.09 -12.81
N ASP A 89 -87.56 -53.38 -13.86
CA ASP A 89 -86.55 -54.45 -13.86
C ASP A 89 -85.43 -54.17 -12.83
N ASP A 90 -85.11 -52.90 -12.61
CA ASP A 90 -84.17 -52.42 -11.59
C ASP A 90 -84.75 -52.43 -10.15
N GLY A 91 -86.01 -52.87 -9.99
CA GLY A 91 -86.67 -53.10 -8.71
C GLY A 91 -87.66 -52.02 -8.27
N ASP A 92 -87.92 -51.00 -9.09
CA ASP A 92 -88.92 -49.98 -8.79
C ASP A 92 -90.34 -50.55 -8.88
N SER A 93 -91.23 -50.09 -7.98
CA SER A 93 -92.67 -50.28 -8.19
C SER A 93 -93.14 -49.47 -9.40
N LYS A 94 -94.29 -49.84 -9.99
CA LYS A 94 -94.86 -49.17 -11.17
C LYS A 94 -95.02 -47.65 -10.95
N ASP A 95 -95.46 -47.24 -9.77
CA ASP A 95 -95.65 -45.82 -9.42
C ASP A 95 -94.30 -45.08 -9.35
N ILE A 96 -93.28 -45.71 -8.77
CA ILE A 96 -91.92 -45.14 -8.71
C ILE A 96 -91.29 -45.06 -10.10
N ALA A 97 -91.48 -46.07 -10.94
CA ALA A 97 -91.01 -46.05 -12.33
C ALA A 97 -91.66 -44.91 -13.14
N PHE A 98 -92.95 -44.64 -12.91
CA PHE A 98 -93.62 -43.46 -13.47
C PHE A 98 -93.01 -42.15 -12.96
N ILE A 99 -92.77 -42.05 -11.65
CA ILE A 99 -92.16 -40.87 -11.02
C ILE A 99 -90.76 -40.60 -11.57
N HIS A 100 -89.96 -41.65 -11.83
CA HIS A 100 -88.62 -41.52 -12.40
C HIS A 100 -88.62 -41.16 -13.89
N THR A 101 -89.64 -41.57 -14.65
CA THR A 101 -89.62 -41.45 -16.12
C THR A 101 -90.40 -40.24 -16.65
N LEU A 102 -91.61 -40.02 -16.13
CA LEU A 102 -92.53 -39.03 -16.70
C LEU A 102 -92.05 -37.56 -16.61
N PRO A 103 -91.35 -37.08 -15.56
CA PRO A 103 -90.85 -35.70 -15.47
C PRO A 103 -89.92 -35.30 -16.62
N PHE A 104 -89.19 -36.28 -17.15
CA PHE A 104 -88.20 -36.09 -18.21
C PHE A 104 -88.73 -36.50 -19.59
N SER A 105 -90.02 -36.83 -19.68
CA SER A 105 -90.69 -37.24 -20.92
C SER A 105 -91.38 -36.08 -21.64
N PHE A 106 -91.81 -36.34 -22.88
CA PHE A 106 -92.65 -35.42 -23.65
C PHE A 106 -94.06 -35.25 -23.05
N PHE A 107 -94.46 -36.06 -22.07
CA PHE A 107 -95.75 -36.01 -21.39
C PHE A 107 -95.69 -35.32 -20.02
N ALA A 108 -94.55 -34.77 -19.61
CA ALA A 108 -94.38 -34.13 -18.30
C ALA A 108 -95.38 -32.99 -18.02
N GLY A 109 -95.91 -32.33 -19.06
CA GLY A 109 -96.92 -31.27 -18.94
C GLY A 109 -98.37 -31.77 -19.02
N ASN A 110 -98.59 -33.05 -19.34
CA ASN A 110 -99.91 -33.67 -19.40
C ASN A 110 -99.80 -35.19 -19.19
N VAL A 111 -99.69 -35.60 -17.92
CA VAL A 111 -99.53 -37.02 -17.53
C VAL A 111 -100.80 -37.84 -17.85
N GLY A 112 -101.98 -37.25 -17.67
CA GLY A 112 -103.24 -37.91 -18.01
C GLY A 112 -103.32 -38.32 -19.48
N LEU A 113 -102.79 -37.51 -20.38
CA LEU A 113 -102.70 -37.84 -21.81
C LEU A 113 -101.82 -39.07 -22.07
N TYR A 114 -100.73 -39.25 -21.32
CA TYR A 114 -99.91 -40.46 -21.45
C TYR A 114 -100.72 -41.71 -21.09
N PHE A 115 -101.38 -41.73 -19.93
CA PHE A 115 -102.20 -42.87 -19.48
C PHE A 115 -103.33 -43.19 -20.46
N LYS A 116 -104.01 -42.15 -20.97
CA LYS A 116 -105.01 -42.28 -22.02
C LYS A 116 -104.47 -42.95 -23.29
N LEU A 117 -103.26 -42.60 -23.71
CA LEU A 117 -102.66 -43.11 -24.94
C LEU A 117 -102.12 -44.53 -24.84
N VAL A 118 -101.71 -44.97 -23.65
CA VAL A 118 -101.34 -46.37 -23.38
C VAL A 118 -102.54 -47.23 -23.02
N ASN A 119 -103.74 -46.65 -22.94
CA ASN A 119 -104.99 -47.31 -22.58
C ASN A 119 -104.97 -47.93 -21.17
N ASP A 120 -104.33 -47.22 -20.22
CA ASP A 120 -104.40 -47.52 -18.79
C ASP A 120 -105.37 -46.53 -18.12
N GLU A 121 -106.39 -47.05 -17.43
CA GLU A 121 -107.38 -46.25 -16.71
C GLU A 121 -106.96 -46.02 -15.25
N TYR A 122 -106.93 -44.76 -14.82
CA TYR A 122 -106.68 -44.36 -13.43
C TYR A 122 -107.71 -43.31 -13.00
N SER A 123 -107.93 -43.16 -11.68
CA SER A 123 -108.85 -42.14 -11.16
C SER A 123 -108.31 -40.72 -11.39
N GLU A 124 -109.20 -39.73 -11.45
CA GLU A 124 -108.81 -38.33 -11.64
C GLU A 124 -107.89 -37.84 -10.51
N GLU A 125 -108.11 -38.30 -9.27
CA GLU A 125 -107.27 -37.97 -8.11
C GLU A 125 -105.86 -38.50 -8.26
N TYR A 126 -105.71 -39.74 -8.77
CA TYR A 126 -104.40 -40.33 -9.02
C TYR A 126 -103.64 -39.58 -10.11
N ILE A 127 -104.32 -39.25 -11.22
CA ILE A 127 -103.72 -38.48 -12.31
C ILE A 127 -103.31 -37.08 -11.83
N ALA A 128 -104.14 -36.43 -11.02
CA ALA A 128 -103.84 -35.12 -10.43
C ALA A 128 -102.60 -35.19 -9.50
N LEU A 129 -102.54 -36.19 -8.63
CA LEU A 129 -101.41 -36.43 -7.74
C LEU A 129 -100.12 -36.68 -8.53
N MET A 130 -100.15 -37.60 -9.50
CA MET A 130 -99.00 -37.91 -10.35
C MET A 130 -98.56 -36.70 -11.17
N SER A 131 -99.50 -35.92 -11.71
CA SER A 131 -99.18 -34.67 -12.41
C SER A 131 -98.46 -33.66 -11.52
N ALA A 132 -98.90 -33.53 -10.26
CA ALA A 132 -98.26 -32.65 -9.28
C ALA A 132 -96.85 -33.12 -8.90
N ILE A 133 -96.65 -34.43 -8.66
CA ILE A 133 -95.34 -35.02 -8.37
C ILE A 133 -94.39 -34.82 -9.56
N VAL A 134 -94.86 -35.15 -10.77
CA VAL A 134 -94.08 -35.02 -12.00
C VAL A 134 -93.63 -33.58 -12.24
N LYS A 135 -94.53 -32.61 -12.02
CA LYS A 135 -94.22 -31.19 -12.11
C LYS A 135 -93.16 -30.78 -11.08
N ASN A 136 -93.33 -31.17 -9.81
CA ASN A 136 -92.40 -30.82 -8.74
C ASN A 136 -90.98 -31.38 -9.00
N ILE A 137 -90.87 -32.65 -9.41
CA ILE A 137 -89.57 -33.26 -9.73
C ILE A 137 -88.89 -32.55 -10.90
N LYS A 138 -89.65 -32.18 -11.93
CA LYS A 138 -89.10 -31.43 -13.06
C LYS A 138 -88.59 -30.05 -12.64
N GLU A 139 -89.30 -29.35 -11.75
CA GLU A 139 -88.88 -28.07 -11.19
C GLU A 139 -87.63 -28.22 -10.33
N VAL A 140 -87.58 -29.19 -9.41
CA VAL A 140 -86.41 -29.49 -8.56
C VAL A 140 -85.19 -29.87 -9.39
N ALA A 141 -85.34 -30.72 -10.41
CA ALA A 141 -84.23 -31.11 -11.28
C ALA A 141 -83.66 -29.91 -12.06
N LYS A 142 -84.52 -28.98 -12.47
CA LYS A 142 -84.09 -27.73 -13.10
C LYS A 142 -83.30 -26.85 -12.12
N GLU A 143 -83.80 -26.68 -10.89
CA GLU A 143 -83.11 -25.91 -9.85
C GLU A 143 -81.76 -26.53 -9.47
N GLN A 144 -81.66 -27.86 -9.40
CA GLN A 144 -80.42 -28.57 -9.14
C GLN A 144 -79.37 -28.32 -10.23
N GLU A 145 -79.77 -28.36 -11.51
CA GLU A 145 -78.85 -28.07 -12.61
C GLU A 145 -78.39 -26.60 -12.58
N GLU A 146 -79.29 -25.66 -12.28
CA GLU A 146 -78.94 -24.25 -12.11
C GLU A 146 -77.97 -24.03 -10.93
N LEU A 147 -78.17 -24.73 -9.81
CA LEU A 147 -77.25 -24.71 -8.66
C LEU A 147 -75.89 -25.33 -8.99
N LYS A 148 -75.86 -26.43 -9.73
CA LYS A 148 -74.63 -27.10 -10.15
C LYS A 148 -73.77 -26.21 -11.04
N GLU A 149 -74.40 -25.52 -12.00
CA GLU A 149 -73.71 -24.54 -12.83
C GLU A 149 -73.21 -23.34 -12.00
N LYS A 150 -73.98 -22.87 -11.00
CA LYS A 150 -73.52 -21.83 -10.07
C LYS A 150 -72.33 -22.26 -9.22
N ILE A 151 -72.35 -23.49 -8.69
CA ILE A 151 -71.23 -24.05 -7.91
C ILE A 151 -69.97 -24.10 -8.78
N LYS A 152 -70.07 -24.65 -9.99
CA LYS A 152 -68.95 -24.73 -10.93
C LYS A 152 -68.39 -23.34 -11.28
N ALA A 153 -69.26 -22.34 -11.43
CA ALA A 153 -68.83 -20.96 -11.66
C ALA A 153 -68.09 -20.37 -10.43
N LEU A 154 -68.60 -20.62 -9.22
CA LEU A 154 -67.98 -20.19 -7.96
C LEU A 154 -66.65 -20.89 -7.71
N GLU A 155 -66.53 -22.19 -7.97
CA GLU A 155 -65.27 -22.94 -7.88
C GLU A 155 -64.22 -22.36 -8.83
N SER A 156 -64.61 -22.06 -10.08
CA SER A 156 -63.71 -21.42 -11.03
C SER A 156 -63.26 -20.03 -10.56
N GLN A 157 -64.15 -19.25 -9.92
CA GLN A 157 -63.78 -17.96 -9.33
C GLN A 157 -62.86 -18.12 -8.11
N SER A 158 -63.15 -19.09 -7.24
CA SER A 158 -62.32 -19.37 -6.06
C SER A 158 -60.90 -19.77 -6.46
N ASN A 159 -60.75 -20.63 -7.46
CA ASN A 159 -59.43 -21.03 -7.96
C ASN A 159 -58.66 -19.84 -8.53
N LYS A 160 -59.31 -18.97 -9.31
CA LYS A 160 -58.68 -17.73 -9.81
C LYS A 160 -58.24 -16.81 -8.69
N LEU A 161 -59.10 -16.59 -7.70
CA LEU A 161 -58.76 -15.76 -6.54
C LEU A 161 -57.60 -16.36 -5.72
N GLN A 162 -57.52 -17.70 -5.64
CA GLN A 162 -56.42 -18.38 -4.97
C GLN A 162 -55.09 -18.21 -5.74
N GLU A 163 -55.08 -18.35 -7.07
CA GLU A 163 -53.91 -18.05 -7.90
C GLU A 163 -53.49 -16.58 -7.78
N GLU A 164 -54.44 -15.64 -7.78
CA GLU A 164 -54.18 -14.22 -7.54
C GLU A 164 -53.59 -13.95 -6.15
N LEU A 165 -54.06 -14.67 -5.12
CA LEU A 165 -53.53 -14.55 -3.76
C LEU A 165 -52.10 -15.09 -3.67
N GLU A 166 -51.82 -16.24 -4.26
CA GLU A 166 -50.47 -16.83 -4.29
C GLU A 166 -49.48 -15.93 -5.02
N THR A 167 -49.87 -15.40 -6.19
CA THR A 167 -49.03 -14.45 -6.93
C THR A 167 -48.78 -13.16 -6.15
N LYS A 168 -49.80 -12.62 -5.47
CA LYS A 168 -49.65 -11.45 -4.59
C LYS A 168 -48.76 -11.74 -3.39
N ASN A 169 -48.85 -12.93 -2.81
CA ASN A 169 -48.02 -13.35 -1.70
C ASN A 169 -46.53 -13.47 -2.11
N ASP A 170 -46.27 -14.03 -3.29
CA ASP A 170 -44.93 -14.09 -3.88
C ASP A 170 -44.36 -12.69 -4.16
N GLU A 171 -45.17 -11.79 -4.73
CA GLU A 171 -44.80 -10.38 -4.94
C GLU A 171 -44.47 -9.69 -3.61
N TRP A 172 -45.28 -9.91 -2.58
CA TRP A 172 -45.08 -9.35 -1.26
C TRP A 172 -43.78 -9.87 -0.63
N SER A 173 -43.51 -11.17 -0.69
CA SER A 173 -42.26 -11.77 -0.18
C SER A 173 -41.03 -11.17 -0.87
N ARG A 174 -41.03 -11.11 -2.21
CA ARG A 174 -39.92 -10.50 -2.97
C ARG A 174 -39.70 -9.03 -2.63
N ASN A 175 -40.79 -8.29 -2.42
CA ASN A 175 -40.70 -6.89 -2.01
C ASN A 175 -40.17 -6.75 -0.57
N SER A 176 -40.60 -7.62 0.34
CA SER A 176 -40.10 -7.67 1.72
C SER A 176 -38.60 -7.91 1.75
N ASP A 177 -38.09 -8.88 0.99
CA ASP A 177 -36.65 -9.14 0.87
C ASP A 177 -35.90 -7.93 0.33
N ARG A 178 -36.41 -7.31 -0.75
CA ARG A 178 -35.83 -6.07 -1.30
C ARG A 178 -35.82 -4.90 -0.31
N PHE A 179 -36.85 -4.78 0.53
CA PHE A 179 -36.88 -3.75 1.58
C PHE A 179 -35.85 -4.05 2.67
N SER A 180 -35.67 -5.32 3.05
CA SER A 180 -34.64 -5.75 3.98
C SER A 180 -33.23 -5.45 3.44
N ASP A 181 -32.96 -5.76 2.16
CA ASP A 181 -31.68 -5.44 1.52
C ASP A 181 -31.41 -3.93 1.51
N LYS A 182 -32.43 -3.13 1.17
CA LYS A 182 -32.33 -1.65 1.21
C LYS A 182 -32.10 -1.12 2.62
N LEU A 183 -32.66 -1.75 3.65
CA LEU A 183 -32.40 -1.37 5.05
C LEU A 183 -30.92 -1.62 5.40
N LEU A 184 -30.36 -2.77 5.01
CA LEU A 184 -28.94 -3.06 5.20
C LEU A 184 -28.04 -2.08 4.44
N GLU A 185 -28.38 -1.72 3.21
CA GLU A 185 -27.66 -0.69 2.45
C GLU A 185 -27.74 0.69 3.13
N MET A 186 -28.91 1.06 3.66
CA MET A 186 -29.10 2.31 4.37
C MET A 186 -28.28 2.37 5.66
N ASP A 187 -28.20 1.28 6.43
CA ASP A 187 -27.36 1.20 7.61
C ASP A 187 -25.86 1.32 7.24
N ALA A 188 -25.42 0.64 6.18
CA ALA A 188 -24.05 0.76 5.69
C ALA A 188 -23.73 2.19 5.20
N LEU A 189 -24.69 2.88 4.58
CA LEU A 189 -24.55 4.29 4.20
C LEU A 189 -24.50 5.22 5.41
N LYS A 190 -25.28 4.94 6.46
CA LYS A 190 -25.28 5.68 7.71
C LYS A 190 -23.93 5.58 8.44
N ASP A 191 -23.33 4.39 8.45
CA ASP A 191 -21.99 4.18 8.98
C ASP A 191 -20.94 4.98 8.19
N LYS A 192 -21.01 4.96 6.85
CA LYS A 192 -20.16 5.80 6.00
C LYS A 192 -20.36 7.28 6.27
N PHE A 193 -21.59 7.72 6.49
CA PHE A 193 -21.89 9.12 6.82
C PHE A 193 -21.27 9.53 8.16
N SER A 194 -21.34 8.68 9.19
CA SER A 194 -20.66 8.90 10.48
C SER A 194 -19.14 9.03 10.33
N ILE A 195 -18.52 8.22 9.47
CA ILE A 195 -17.09 8.34 9.15
C ILE A 195 -16.79 9.67 8.45
N LEU A 196 -17.61 10.05 7.46
CA LEU A 196 -17.45 11.33 6.74
C LEU A 196 -17.60 12.53 7.66
N GLU A 197 -18.55 12.49 8.61
CA GLU A 197 -18.74 13.55 9.61
C GLU A 197 -17.50 13.69 10.50
N LYS A 198 -16.93 12.57 10.98
CA LYS A 198 -15.66 12.58 11.72
C LYS A 198 -14.54 13.18 10.88
N LEU A 199 -14.37 12.75 9.62
CA LEU A 199 -13.37 13.31 8.71
C LEU A 199 -13.56 14.81 8.47
N GLN A 200 -14.80 15.27 8.35
CA GLN A 200 -15.11 16.69 8.20
C GLN A 200 -14.73 17.48 9.45
N THR A 201 -15.00 16.96 10.66
CA THR A 201 -14.56 17.62 11.90
C THR A 201 -13.04 17.69 12.01
N THR A 202 -12.32 16.64 11.65
CA THR A 202 -10.85 16.66 11.60
C THR A 202 -10.34 17.65 10.57
N SER A 203 -10.91 17.64 9.35
CA SER A 203 -10.54 18.60 8.30
C SER A 203 -10.78 20.05 8.72
N PHE A 204 -11.83 20.33 9.50
CA PHE A 204 -12.06 21.66 10.04
C PHE A 204 -11.00 22.05 11.08
N LYS A 205 -10.63 21.14 11.98
CA LYS A 205 -9.53 21.36 12.95
C LYS A 205 -8.19 21.62 12.23
N ASP A 206 -7.88 20.81 11.22
CA ASP A 206 -6.66 20.98 10.41
C ASP A 206 -6.66 22.34 9.70
N LYS A 207 -7.80 22.80 9.19
CA LYS A 207 -7.93 24.15 8.59
C LYS A 207 -7.69 25.26 9.61
N GLU A 208 -8.24 25.13 10.82
CA GLU A 208 -7.99 26.11 11.89
C GLU A 208 -6.50 26.13 12.27
N GLU A 209 -5.85 24.97 12.35
CA GLU A 209 -4.42 24.86 12.65
C GLU A 209 -3.56 25.45 11.53
N ILE A 210 -3.88 25.19 10.27
CA ILE A 210 -3.22 25.81 9.11
C ILE A 210 -3.35 27.33 9.17
N GLU A 211 -4.52 27.86 9.54
CA GLU A 211 -4.71 29.31 9.62
C GLU A 211 -3.93 29.93 10.78
N LYS A 212 -3.86 29.25 11.94
CA LYS A 212 -2.97 29.63 13.05
C LYS A 212 -1.50 29.67 12.61
N LEU A 213 -1.03 28.62 11.94
CA LEU A 213 0.34 28.53 11.43
C LEU A 213 0.64 29.60 10.38
N LYS A 214 -0.34 29.98 9.54
CA LYS A 214 -0.19 31.11 8.61
C LYS A 214 -0.05 32.45 9.32
N ILE A 215 -0.84 32.69 10.37
CA ILE A 215 -0.73 33.90 11.18
C ILE A 215 0.65 33.95 11.82
N GLU A 216 1.10 32.86 12.46
CA GLU A 216 2.43 32.78 13.06
C GLU A 216 3.55 32.97 12.03
N LYS A 217 3.44 32.36 10.84
CA LYS A 217 4.38 32.56 9.74
C LYS A 217 4.44 34.03 9.31
N LYS A 218 3.30 34.73 9.27
CA LYS A 218 3.24 36.16 8.93
C LYS A 218 3.86 37.02 10.02
N GLU A 219 3.64 36.69 11.29
CA GLU A 219 4.29 37.36 12.42
C GLU A 219 5.81 37.15 12.41
N LEU A 220 6.28 35.93 12.15
CA LEU A 220 7.69 35.60 12.00
C LEU A 220 8.31 36.34 10.80
N HIS A 221 7.61 36.42 9.66
CA HIS A 221 8.05 37.26 8.53
C HIS A 221 8.16 38.72 8.95
N GLY A 222 7.17 39.26 9.66
CA GLY A 222 7.23 40.64 10.18
C GLY A 222 8.40 40.86 11.15
N LYS A 223 8.75 39.87 11.97
CA LYS A 223 9.95 39.90 12.83
C LYS A 223 11.23 39.84 12.00
N ILE A 224 11.28 39.00 10.96
CA ILE A 224 12.41 38.92 10.03
C ILE A 224 12.59 40.24 9.30
N ASP A 225 11.53 40.86 8.79
CA ASP A 225 11.59 42.15 8.11
C ASP A 225 12.09 43.25 9.05
N LYS A 226 11.62 43.26 10.31
CA LYS A 226 12.14 44.16 11.36
C LYS A 226 13.63 43.94 11.62
N LEU A 227 14.04 42.69 11.81
CA LEU A 227 15.44 42.33 11.99
C LEU A 227 16.28 42.68 10.76
N LEU A 228 15.75 42.53 9.54
CA LEU A 228 16.42 42.95 8.31
C LEU A 228 16.57 44.47 8.27
N THR A 229 15.56 45.23 8.66
CA THR A 229 15.68 46.69 8.77
C THR A 229 16.70 47.10 9.84
N GLU A 230 16.68 46.47 11.01
CA GLU A 230 17.67 46.68 12.07
C GLU A 230 19.08 46.29 11.61
N ILE A 231 19.24 45.17 10.90
CA ILE A 231 20.50 44.75 10.30
C ILE A 231 20.95 45.77 9.25
N THR A 232 20.05 46.32 8.43
CA THR A 232 20.42 47.36 7.46
C THR A 232 20.80 48.66 8.14
N GLU A 233 20.14 49.03 9.24
CA GLU A 233 20.47 50.21 10.04
C GLU A 233 21.81 50.02 10.77
N ILE A 234 22.01 48.87 11.42
CA ILE A 234 23.28 48.45 12.01
C ILE A 234 24.36 48.38 10.94
N LYS A 235 24.08 47.91 9.73
CA LYS A 235 25.04 47.84 8.61
C LYS A 235 25.36 49.23 8.08
N ASN A 236 24.41 50.16 8.04
CA ASN A 236 24.67 51.55 7.66
C ASN A 236 25.44 52.29 8.76
N ASN A 237 25.09 52.07 10.02
CA ASN A 237 25.83 52.59 11.18
C ASN A 237 27.23 51.98 11.24
N SER A 238 27.36 50.68 10.98
CA SER A 238 28.64 49.97 10.83
C SER A 238 29.39 50.49 9.63
N ARG A 239 28.74 50.90 8.54
CA ARG A 239 29.39 51.53 7.38
C ARG A 239 29.87 52.94 7.71
N LEU A 240 29.10 53.70 8.49
CA LEU A 240 29.47 55.03 8.98
C LEU A 240 30.60 54.96 10.00
N LEU A 241 30.52 54.01 10.94
CA LEU A 241 31.57 53.64 11.88
C LEU A 241 32.76 53.05 11.14
N GLU A 242 32.59 52.26 10.09
CA GLU A 242 33.66 51.76 9.22
C GLU A 242 34.26 52.88 8.41
N GLU A 243 33.54 53.95 8.05
CA GLU A 243 34.12 55.13 7.40
C GLU A 243 34.93 55.96 8.40
N GLN A 244 34.43 56.13 9.63
CA GLN A 244 35.16 56.76 10.74
C GLN A 244 36.38 55.92 11.19
N ILE A 245 36.19 54.61 11.29
CA ILE A 245 37.23 53.61 11.56
C ILE A 245 38.12 53.46 10.33
N ARG A 246 37.68 53.68 9.09
CA ARG A 246 38.53 53.71 7.89
C ARG A 246 39.32 55.00 7.80
N ASP A 247 38.85 56.11 8.34
CA ASP A 247 39.66 57.31 8.49
C ASP A 247 40.69 57.16 9.63
N GLU A 248 40.32 56.48 10.73
CA GLU A 248 41.27 56.08 11.78
C GLU A 248 42.21 54.93 11.35
N LEU A 249 41.73 53.97 10.59
CA LEU A 249 42.46 52.85 10.01
C LEU A 249 43.26 53.35 8.82
N VAL A 250 42.88 54.30 7.98
CA VAL A 250 43.83 54.87 7.00
C VAL A 250 45.02 55.53 7.72
N LYS A 251 44.82 56.03 8.94
CA LYS A 251 45.92 56.48 9.83
C LYS A 251 46.67 55.33 10.57
N LYS A 252 46.06 54.15 10.76
CA LYS A 252 46.62 52.96 11.45
C LYS A 252 47.14 51.85 10.52
N GLN A 253 46.54 51.71 9.34
CA GLN A 253 46.71 50.80 8.21
C GLN A 253 47.85 51.30 7.32
N LYS A 254 48.10 52.61 7.26
CA LYS A 254 49.43 53.14 6.87
C LYS A 254 50.55 52.72 7.84
N ARG A 255 50.23 52.09 8.99
CA ARG A 255 51.18 51.44 9.91
C ARG A 255 51.02 49.90 10.01
N LEU A 256 50.07 49.28 9.29
CA LEU A 256 49.74 47.84 9.40
C LEU A 256 49.73 47.10 8.04
N ASP A 257 49.57 47.81 6.91
CA ASP A 257 49.82 47.28 5.56
C ASP A 257 51.31 46.99 5.29
N GLU A 258 52.18 47.32 6.25
CA GLU A 258 53.59 46.89 6.27
C GLU A 258 53.79 45.50 6.93
N ALA A 259 52.74 44.83 7.46
CA ALA A 259 52.91 43.64 8.33
C ALA A 259 52.21 42.33 7.90
N GLN A 260 51.48 42.24 6.78
CA GLN A 260 50.76 41.01 6.38
C GLN A 260 50.96 40.59 4.92
N SER A 261 52.20 40.27 4.54
CA SER A 261 52.53 39.70 3.22
C SER A 261 53.32 38.39 3.25
N PHE A 262 53.54 37.76 4.41
CA PHE A 262 54.30 36.50 4.49
C PHE A 262 53.61 35.44 5.34
N ALA A 263 53.28 34.29 4.74
CA ALA A 263 53.08 33.07 5.51
C ALA A 263 54.38 32.78 6.30
N PRO A 264 54.31 32.57 7.62
CA PRO A 264 55.50 32.40 8.44
C PRO A 264 56.26 31.12 8.04
N SER A 265 57.58 31.22 7.96
CA SER A 265 58.45 30.09 7.61
C SER A 265 58.59 29.11 8.79
N PRO A 266 58.84 27.82 8.52
CA PRO A 266 59.12 26.85 9.57
C PRO A 266 60.26 27.30 10.50
N LYS A 267 60.14 26.99 11.79
CA LYS A 267 61.16 27.25 12.80
C LYS A 267 61.87 25.96 13.18
N CYS A 268 63.18 26.06 13.45
CA CYS A 268 63.96 24.96 14.01
C CYS A 268 64.93 25.46 15.11
N PRO A 269 65.36 24.57 16.02
CA PRO A 269 66.42 24.86 16.99
C PRO A 269 67.68 25.41 16.30
N ARG A 270 68.31 26.42 16.92
CA ARG A 270 69.65 26.86 16.50
C ARG A 270 70.68 25.77 16.72
N ASP A 271 70.59 25.10 17.86
CA ASP A 271 71.35 23.90 18.19
C ASP A 271 70.39 22.70 18.20
N ILE A 272 70.50 21.85 17.18
CA ILE A 272 69.67 20.65 17.06
C ILE A 272 70.16 19.53 17.98
N ASP A 273 71.43 19.55 18.38
CA ASP A 273 72.00 18.52 19.23
C ASP A 273 71.61 18.78 20.69
N GLU A 274 71.57 20.05 21.11
CA GLU A 274 70.94 20.48 22.37
C GLU A 274 69.48 20.01 22.45
N PHE A 275 68.70 20.18 21.37
CA PHE A 275 67.33 19.67 21.30
C PHE A 275 67.25 18.15 21.49
N LYS A 276 68.12 17.39 20.83
CA LYS A 276 68.13 15.93 20.92
C LYS A 276 68.46 15.46 22.34
N GLU A 277 69.40 16.14 23.01
CA GLU A 277 69.82 15.84 24.36
C GLU A 277 68.67 16.02 25.36
N TYR A 278 68.04 17.19 25.38
CA TYR A 278 66.89 17.45 26.25
C TYR A 278 65.69 16.57 25.91
N LEU A 279 65.40 16.33 24.63
CA LEU A 279 64.35 15.39 24.25
C LEU A 279 64.66 13.98 24.78
N GLY A 280 65.92 13.57 24.76
CA GLY A 280 66.40 12.31 25.32
C GLY A 280 66.14 12.21 26.83
N TYR A 281 66.50 13.23 27.60
CA TYR A 281 66.21 13.27 29.05
C TYR A 281 64.71 13.16 29.34
N ASN A 282 63.88 13.90 28.60
CA ASN A 282 62.43 13.83 28.71
C ASN A 282 61.87 12.42 28.41
N LEU A 283 62.40 11.73 27.40
CA LEU A 283 61.99 10.36 27.05
C LEU A 283 62.42 9.36 28.13
N ILE A 284 63.63 9.50 28.68
CA ILE A 284 64.12 8.66 29.78
C ILE A 284 63.25 8.84 31.02
N ASN A 285 62.89 10.08 31.35
CA ASN A 285 62.06 10.41 32.51
C ASN A 285 60.69 9.72 32.47
N ILE A 286 60.06 9.60 31.30
CA ILE A 286 58.81 8.86 31.14
C ILE A 286 58.99 7.33 31.03
N GLY A 287 60.22 6.85 31.20
CA GLY A 287 60.59 5.44 31.30
C GLY A 287 61.17 4.82 30.02
N VAL A 288 61.37 5.58 28.93
CA VAL A 288 61.91 5.02 27.69
C VAL A 288 63.40 4.67 27.89
N PRO A 289 63.79 3.40 27.75
CA PRO A 289 65.16 2.97 28.03
C PRO A 289 66.17 3.49 26.98
N ASN A 290 67.25 4.11 27.46
CA ASN A 290 68.29 4.72 26.62
C ASN A 290 69.36 3.74 26.11
N ASP A 291 69.40 2.53 26.64
CA ASP A 291 70.32 1.44 26.28
C ASP A 291 69.81 0.60 25.09
N THR A 292 68.69 1.02 24.48
CA THR A 292 68.06 0.29 23.37
C THR A 292 68.46 0.81 22.00
N GLU A 293 68.58 -0.11 21.02
CA GLU A 293 68.97 0.21 19.64
C GLU A 293 68.06 1.26 18.97
N TYR A 294 66.77 1.32 19.34
CA TYR A 294 65.82 2.26 18.75
C TYR A 294 65.90 3.67 19.35
N PHE A 295 66.47 3.86 20.53
CA PHE A 295 66.45 5.14 21.25
C PHE A 295 67.14 6.28 20.46
N PRO A 296 68.40 6.15 20.00
CA PRO A 296 69.03 7.18 19.18
C PRO A 296 68.33 7.36 17.82
N LEU A 297 67.74 6.29 17.29
CA LEU A 297 66.98 6.32 16.04
C LEU A 297 65.70 7.17 16.18
N LEU A 298 64.98 7.00 17.29
CA LEU A 298 63.75 7.72 17.63
C LEU A 298 64.01 9.22 17.79
N ILE A 299 64.97 9.59 18.63
CA ILE A 299 65.32 10.99 18.90
C ILE A 299 65.70 11.69 17.59
N SER A 300 66.56 11.06 16.79
CA SER A 300 66.99 11.64 15.53
C SER A 300 65.84 11.73 14.51
N TYR A 301 64.88 10.81 14.49
CA TYR A 301 63.73 10.88 13.60
C TYR A 301 62.76 11.99 14.02
N LEU A 302 62.40 12.07 15.32
CA LEU A 302 61.55 13.14 15.86
C LEU A 302 62.14 14.52 15.56
N SER A 303 63.45 14.69 15.81
CA SER A 303 64.18 15.93 15.50
C SER A 303 64.11 16.33 14.02
N LYS A 304 63.80 15.39 13.12
CA LYS A 304 63.73 15.65 11.69
C LYS A 304 62.34 16.02 11.21
N ILE A 305 61.30 15.44 11.80
CA ILE A 305 59.91 15.64 11.37
C ILE A 305 59.25 16.84 12.05
N LEU A 306 59.61 17.14 13.31
CA LEU A 306 59.00 18.23 14.09
C LEU A 306 59.14 19.59 13.40
N PHE A 307 60.29 19.87 12.81
CA PHE A 307 60.61 21.21 12.32
C PHE A 307 60.29 21.46 10.85
N ARG A 308 59.66 20.49 10.15
CA ARG A 308 59.38 20.59 8.70
C ARG A 308 58.25 21.55 8.33
N GLY A 309 57.45 21.97 9.32
CA GLY A 309 56.28 22.83 9.10
C GLY A 309 55.12 22.10 8.43
N ALA A 310 55.11 20.76 8.50
CA ALA A 310 54.00 19.90 8.14
C ALA A 310 53.47 19.22 9.41
N PRO A 311 52.15 19.00 9.53
CA PRO A 311 51.57 18.33 10.67
C PRO A 311 52.04 16.87 10.80
N ILE A 312 52.08 16.38 12.05
CA ILE A 312 52.49 15.01 12.37
C ILE A 312 51.27 14.21 12.82
N VAL A 313 50.97 13.13 12.11
CA VAL A 313 49.93 12.18 12.49
C VAL A 313 50.52 11.10 13.36
N VAL A 314 49.93 10.88 14.53
CA VAL A 314 50.40 9.91 15.51
C VAL A 314 49.22 9.23 16.22
N ASN A 315 49.40 7.97 16.63
CA ASN A 315 48.42 7.29 17.47
C ASN A 315 48.26 8.03 18.82
N HIS A 316 47.03 8.21 19.28
CA HIS A 316 46.70 8.95 20.51
C HIS A 316 47.42 8.38 21.74
N ALA A 317 47.44 7.05 21.91
CA ALA A 317 47.98 6.40 23.10
C ALA A 317 49.47 6.70 23.32
N ILE A 318 50.27 6.70 22.25
CA ILE A 318 51.71 7.03 22.32
C ILE A 318 51.98 8.53 22.10
N GLY A 319 51.13 9.19 21.32
CA GLY A 319 51.33 10.54 20.83
C GLY A 319 51.32 11.57 21.93
N ILE A 320 50.42 11.43 22.90
CA ILE A 320 50.30 12.38 24.02
C ILE A 320 51.62 12.51 24.79
N ASN A 321 52.32 11.40 25.07
CA ASN A 321 53.60 11.45 25.78
C ASN A 321 54.69 12.12 24.93
N ILE A 322 54.76 11.81 23.63
CA ILE A 322 55.70 12.47 22.70
C ILE A 322 55.44 13.97 22.60
N ILE A 323 54.16 14.37 22.52
CA ILE A 323 53.74 15.77 22.48
C ILE A 323 54.20 16.52 23.74
N LYS A 324 53.99 15.91 24.92
CA LYS A 324 54.45 16.47 26.21
C LYS A 324 55.98 16.60 26.26
N CYS A 325 56.72 15.57 25.86
CA CYS A 325 58.18 15.61 25.84
C CYS A 325 58.70 16.70 24.88
N ALA A 326 58.13 16.82 23.68
CA ALA A 326 58.52 17.84 22.71
C ALA A 326 58.21 19.27 23.22
N ALA A 327 57.06 19.47 23.87
CA ALA A 327 56.69 20.76 24.43
C ALA A 327 57.53 21.15 25.65
N ASN A 328 57.84 20.20 26.54
CA ASN A 328 58.72 20.44 27.67
C ASN A 328 60.14 20.76 27.22
N THR A 329 60.58 20.12 26.14
CA THR A 329 61.91 20.35 25.54
C THR A 329 62.01 21.74 24.91
N LEU A 330 60.99 22.18 24.16
CA LEU A 330 61.05 23.43 23.38
C LEU A 330 60.64 24.67 24.19
N MET A 331 59.59 24.55 25.01
CA MET A 331 58.92 25.69 25.62
C MET A 331 58.91 25.64 27.15
N GLY A 332 59.49 24.61 27.75
CA GLY A 332 59.45 24.39 29.19
C GLY A 332 58.04 24.14 29.74
N LYS A 333 57.13 23.63 28.90
CA LYS A 333 55.74 23.37 29.26
C LYS A 333 55.41 21.89 29.09
N SER A 334 55.07 21.22 30.19
CA SER A 334 54.61 19.83 30.16
C SER A 334 53.14 19.68 29.72
N THR A 335 52.34 20.75 29.83
CA THR A 335 50.95 20.79 29.35
C THR A 335 50.87 21.44 27.97
N VAL A 336 50.29 20.72 27.01
CA VAL A 336 50.09 21.20 25.64
C VAL A 336 48.64 21.59 25.44
N LYS A 337 48.40 22.72 24.77
CA LYS A 337 47.06 23.09 24.34
C LYS A 337 46.56 22.05 23.33
N THR A 338 45.48 21.39 23.69
CA THR A 338 44.82 20.39 22.86
C THR A 338 43.43 20.89 22.50
N LEU A 339 43.11 20.89 21.21
CA LEU A 339 41.76 21.09 20.73
C LEU A 339 41.17 19.71 20.41
N PRO A 340 40.22 19.20 21.20
CA PRO A 340 39.51 17.98 20.85
C PRO A 340 38.48 18.27 19.75
N TYR A 341 38.32 17.32 18.83
CA TYR A 341 37.24 17.37 17.86
C TYR A 341 35.88 17.34 18.57
N SER A 342 34.95 18.17 18.10
CA SER A 342 33.54 18.17 18.49
C SER A 342 32.69 18.50 17.26
N GLN A 343 31.42 18.09 17.24
CA GLN A 343 30.55 18.33 16.08
C GLN A 343 30.33 19.82 15.78
N ASP A 344 30.40 20.69 16.79
CA ASP A 344 30.20 22.14 16.68
C ASP A 344 31.50 22.92 16.39
N ILE A 345 32.56 22.23 15.96
CA ILE A 345 33.84 22.85 15.65
C ILE A 345 33.80 23.54 14.29
N THR A 346 34.16 24.83 14.26
CA THR A 346 34.16 25.63 13.03
C THR A 346 35.59 25.96 12.60
N ASN A 347 35.76 26.29 11.32
CA ASN A 347 37.03 26.75 10.77
C ASN A 347 37.60 27.98 11.52
N GLU A 348 36.74 28.89 11.98
CA GLU A 348 37.12 30.04 12.81
C GLU A 348 37.72 29.61 14.15
N LYS A 349 37.07 28.67 14.86
CA LYS A 349 37.58 28.16 16.14
C LYS A 349 38.95 27.50 15.99
N ILE A 350 39.18 26.74 14.91
CA ILE A 350 40.48 26.13 14.62
C ILE A 350 41.52 27.22 14.33
N ARG A 351 41.17 28.25 13.54
CA ARG A 351 42.06 29.39 13.27
C ARG A 351 42.43 30.16 14.53
N GLU A 352 41.45 30.50 15.36
CA GLU A 352 41.66 31.19 16.64
C GLU A 352 42.51 30.35 17.58
N PHE A 353 42.26 29.03 17.64
CA PHE A 353 43.09 28.11 18.40
C PHE A 353 44.54 28.12 17.92
N LEU A 354 44.78 27.97 16.61
CA LEU A 354 46.14 27.96 16.07
C LEU A 354 46.85 29.31 16.29
N LEU A 355 46.15 30.44 16.13
CA LEU A 355 46.69 31.78 16.38
C LEU A 355 47.05 32.02 17.86
N SER A 356 46.17 31.64 18.78
CA SER A 356 46.33 31.88 20.23
C SER A 356 47.16 30.83 20.96
N SER A 357 47.49 29.72 20.29
CA SER A 357 48.25 28.63 20.89
C SER A 357 49.76 28.88 20.88
N ASP A 358 50.48 28.07 21.64
CA ASP A 358 51.94 28.13 21.72
C ASP A 358 52.60 27.46 20.48
N ARG A 359 53.89 27.10 20.60
CA ARG A 359 54.71 26.50 19.53
C ARG A 359 54.31 25.07 19.19
N VAL A 360 53.99 24.25 20.20
CA VAL A 360 53.53 22.86 20.04
C VAL A 360 52.05 22.79 20.37
N VAL A 361 51.26 22.17 19.51
CA VAL A 361 49.80 22.04 19.67
C VAL A 361 49.31 20.66 19.24
N CYS A 362 48.18 20.23 19.81
CA CYS A 362 47.51 19.00 19.44
C CYS A 362 46.09 19.27 18.95
N LEU A 363 45.75 18.75 17.77
CA LEU A 363 44.37 18.65 17.30
C LEU A 363 43.95 17.20 17.45
N ASP A 364 43.11 16.93 18.45
CA ASP A 364 42.81 15.58 18.88
C ASP A 364 41.59 14.99 18.17
N ASN A 365 41.79 13.83 17.54
CA ASN A 365 40.77 13.05 16.85
C ASN A 365 40.08 13.79 15.68
N PHE A 366 40.81 14.67 14.98
CA PHE A 366 40.29 15.36 13.80
C PHE A 366 40.29 14.50 12.54
N ILE A 367 41.27 13.61 12.41
CA ILE A 367 41.48 12.81 11.20
C ILE A 367 40.43 11.71 11.12
N GLY A 368 39.67 11.70 10.02
CA GLY A 368 38.48 10.86 9.81
C GLY A 368 37.17 11.47 10.31
N ASN A 369 37.21 12.55 11.11
CA ASN A 369 36.01 13.19 11.68
C ASN A 369 35.77 14.62 11.16
N TYR A 370 36.83 15.31 10.73
CA TYR A 370 36.77 16.63 10.12
C TYR A 370 37.27 16.58 8.68
N ASN A 371 36.73 17.45 7.81
CA ASN A 371 37.15 17.50 6.42
C ASN A 371 38.64 17.89 6.29
N GLU A 372 39.50 16.93 5.94
CA GLU A 372 40.94 17.15 5.81
C GLU A 372 41.29 18.17 4.73
N THR A 373 40.45 18.28 3.68
CA THR A 373 40.66 19.26 2.60
C THR A 373 40.48 20.70 3.08
N GLU A 374 39.76 20.91 4.18
CA GLU A 374 39.64 22.21 4.85
C GLU A 374 40.70 22.38 5.94
N LEU A 375 40.97 21.32 6.71
CA LEU A 375 41.90 21.36 7.83
C LEU A 375 43.35 21.62 7.41
N ILE A 376 43.83 20.91 6.38
CA ILE A 376 45.23 21.00 5.94
C ILE A 376 45.60 22.41 5.48
N PRO A 377 44.81 23.11 4.63
CA PRO A 377 45.10 24.49 4.27
C PRO A 377 45.12 25.48 5.44
N LEU A 378 44.39 25.22 6.53
CA LEU A 378 44.45 26.05 7.73
C LEU A 378 45.76 25.85 8.48
N ILE A 379 46.17 24.59 8.66
CA ILE A 379 47.44 24.25 9.31
C ILE A 379 48.62 24.78 8.49
N GLU A 380 48.54 24.74 7.15
CA GLU A 380 49.59 25.26 6.27
C GLU A 380 49.85 26.76 6.42
N LYS A 381 48.92 27.54 6.98
CA LYS A 381 49.13 28.97 7.29
C LYS A 381 49.96 29.18 8.56
N HIS A 382 50.20 28.13 9.33
CA HIS A 382 50.91 28.14 10.61
C HIS A 382 52.12 27.20 10.59
N ARG A 383 52.94 27.26 9.52
CA ARG A 383 54.13 26.39 9.37
C ARG A 383 55.20 26.62 10.43
N ASP A 384 55.12 27.72 11.18
CA ASP A 384 55.96 28.03 12.32
C ASP A 384 55.51 27.33 13.61
N LYS A 385 54.48 26.47 13.57
CA LYS A 385 54.00 25.63 14.70
C LYS A 385 54.24 24.15 14.44
N ILE A 386 54.44 23.40 15.52
CA ILE A 386 54.46 21.93 15.50
C ILE A 386 53.04 21.49 15.81
N VAL A 387 52.34 21.00 14.78
CA VAL A 387 50.95 20.56 14.90
C VAL A 387 50.93 19.04 14.90
N PHE A 388 50.48 18.46 16.01
CA PHE A 388 50.17 17.04 16.08
C PHE A 388 48.69 16.79 15.81
N LEU A 389 48.44 15.75 15.03
CA LEU A 389 47.12 15.22 14.70
C LEU A 389 47.03 13.82 15.30
N THR A 390 46.28 13.66 16.39
CA THR A 390 46.16 12.34 17.03
C THR A 390 45.01 11.55 16.45
N VAL A 391 45.23 10.25 16.26
CA VAL A 391 44.20 9.27 15.85
C VAL A 391 44.05 8.20 16.91
N ILE A 392 42.80 7.83 17.24
CA ILE A 392 42.55 6.78 18.25
C ILE A 392 43.03 5.40 17.74
N TYR A 393 42.79 5.11 16.46
CA TYR A 393 43.18 3.86 15.82
C TYR A 393 44.01 4.15 14.57
N ASP A 394 45.20 3.57 14.45
CA ASP A 394 46.05 3.73 13.25
C ASP A 394 45.29 3.33 11.97
N ARG A 395 44.42 2.31 12.07
CA ARG A 395 43.59 1.81 10.97
C ARG A 395 42.65 2.87 10.38
N THR A 396 42.33 3.95 11.11
CA THR A 396 41.54 5.07 10.56
C THR A 396 42.20 5.65 9.31
N LEU A 397 43.54 5.69 9.27
CA LEU A 397 44.29 6.24 8.14
C LEU A 397 44.13 5.41 6.86
N ARG A 398 43.69 4.14 6.94
CA ARG A 398 43.43 3.30 5.77
C ARG A 398 42.31 3.84 4.89
N TYR A 399 41.38 4.59 5.49
CA TYR A 399 40.21 5.13 4.81
C TYR A 399 40.46 6.49 4.17
N LEU A 400 41.64 7.07 4.38
CA LEU A 400 42.03 8.33 3.74
C LEU A 400 42.72 8.07 2.41
N SER A 401 42.65 9.04 1.51
CA SER A 401 43.48 9.04 0.31
C SER A 401 44.95 8.99 0.73
N GLN A 402 45.74 8.13 0.09
CA GLN A 402 47.19 8.09 0.31
C GLN A 402 47.88 9.42 -0.04
N GLU A 403 47.21 10.29 -0.82
CA GLU A 403 47.66 11.66 -1.09
C GLU A 403 47.77 12.51 0.18
N PHE A 404 47.02 12.19 1.22
CA PHE A 404 47.10 12.85 2.53
C PHE A 404 48.52 12.78 3.13
N LEU A 405 49.26 11.70 2.88
CA LEU A 405 50.64 11.50 3.34
C LEU A 405 51.65 12.46 2.68
N ARG A 406 51.23 13.23 1.66
CA ARG A 406 52.04 14.31 1.08
C ARG A 406 52.04 15.57 1.94
N TYR A 407 50.99 15.75 2.74
CA TYR A 407 50.77 16.97 3.52
C TYR A 407 51.08 16.76 5.00
N CYS A 408 51.22 15.50 5.44
CA CYS A 408 51.48 15.16 6.83
C CYS A 408 52.62 14.14 6.96
N HIS A 409 53.35 14.21 8.06
CA HIS A 409 54.29 13.17 8.47
C HIS A 409 53.57 12.13 9.32
N TYR A 410 53.52 10.88 8.87
CA TYR A 410 53.05 9.78 9.72
C TYR A 410 54.19 9.32 10.64
N PHE A 411 53.91 9.26 11.93
CA PHE A 411 54.84 8.78 12.95
C PHE A 411 54.14 7.75 13.82
N ASN A 412 54.75 6.57 13.93
CA ASN A 412 54.25 5.49 14.75
C ASN A 412 55.40 4.82 15.51
N ALA A 413 55.24 4.77 16.82
CA ALA A 413 56.15 4.15 17.76
C ALA A 413 55.42 3.14 18.67
N ASN A 414 54.35 2.50 18.17
CA ASN A 414 53.50 1.60 18.95
C ASN A 414 54.27 0.40 19.53
N ARG A 415 55.42 0.05 18.96
CA ARG A 415 56.30 -1.03 19.46
C ARG A 415 57.12 -0.63 20.70
N ILE A 416 57.13 0.66 21.06
CA ILE A 416 57.77 1.16 22.28
C ILE A 416 56.69 1.25 23.36
N GLY A 417 56.43 0.13 24.03
CA GLY A 417 55.30 0.00 24.97
C GLY A 417 55.27 1.08 26.06
N MET A 418 56.44 1.57 26.49
CA MET A 418 56.52 2.61 27.52
C MET A 418 55.87 3.94 27.10
N LEU A 419 55.84 4.24 25.79
CA LEU A 419 55.17 5.45 25.30
C LEU A 419 53.66 5.39 25.46
N SER A 420 53.06 4.20 25.59
CA SER A 420 51.60 4.03 25.75
C SER A 420 51.14 4.09 27.22
N ILE A 421 52.07 4.10 28.17
CA ILE A 421 51.77 4.16 29.60
C ILE A 421 51.64 5.63 29.99
N GLU A 422 50.59 5.97 30.76
CA GLU A 422 50.43 7.32 31.27
C GLU A 422 51.50 7.61 32.32
N SER A 423 52.57 8.30 31.90
CA SER A 423 53.70 8.68 32.73
C SER A 423 53.64 10.17 33.03
N LYS A 424 53.89 10.55 34.30
CA LYS A 424 54.04 11.96 34.68
C LYS A 424 55.44 12.43 34.28
N LEU A 425 55.52 13.39 33.36
CA LEU A 425 56.77 14.04 33.01
C LEU A 425 57.19 14.98 34.15
N SER A 426 58.29 14.64 34.83
CA SER A 426 58.86 15.41 35.94
C SER A 426 60.26 15.93 35.66
N GLU A 427 60.78 15.71 34.44
CA GLU A 427 62.06 16.26 34.01
C GLU A 427 62.04 17.78 33.99
N ASP A 428 63.16 18.41 34.35
CA ASP A 428 63.25 19.86 34.40
C ASP A 428 62.94 20.47 33.01
N PRO A 429 62.11 21.52 32.96
CA PRO A 429 61.73 22.16 31.70
C PRO A 429 62.94 22.85 31.05
N SER A 430 63.07 22.72 29.72
CA SER A 430 64.08 23.44 28.92
C SER A 430 63.43 24.42 27.95
N THR A 431 64.14 25.46 27.54
CA THR A 431 63.68 26.41 26.52
C THR A 431 64.75 26.56 25.46
N ILE A 432 64.44 26.17 24.23
CA ILE A 432 65.40 26.11 23.15
C ILE A 432 65.22 27.31 22.23
N VAL A 433 66.34 27.96 21.88
CA VAL A 433 66.32 29.09 20.96
C VAL A 433 66.13 28.61 19.54
N GLU A 434 65.02 28.99 18.91
CA GLU A 434 64.70 28.67 17.52
C GLU A 434 65.02 29.82 16.55
N HIS A 435 65.15 29.48 15.26
CA HIS A 435 65.24 30.44 14.16
C HIS A 435 64.35 29.99 13.00
N SER A 436 63.86 30.95 12.22
CA SER A 436 63.12 30.66 10.99
C SER A 436 64.07 30.15 9.91
N TYR A 437 63.68 29.09 9.20
CA TYR A 437 64.49 28.52 8.13
C TYR A 437 63.62 28.07 6.95
N LYS A 438 64.24 27.97 5.77
CA LYS A 438 63.61 27.33 4.61
C LYS A 438 64.11 25.87 4.56
N PRO A 439 63.21 24.88 4.56
CA PRO A 439 63.60 23.49 4.41
C PRO A 439 64.46 23.29 3.16
N LYS A 440 65.70 22.83 3.36
CA LYS A 440 66.57 22.44 2.26
C LYS A 440 66.16 21.04 1.82
N PHE A 441 65.78 20.90 0.56
CA PHE A 441 65.58 19.60 -0.07
C PHE A 441 66.94 19.11 -0.56
N THR A 442 67.34 17.92 -0.15
CA THR A 442 68.58 17.32 -0.64
C THR A 442 68.40 17.02 -2.12
N GLN A 443 69.16 17.67 -2.98
CA GLN A 443 69.15 17.43 -4.42
C GLN A 443 70.16 16.33 -4.78
N GLY A 444 69.79 15.46 -5.72
CA GLY A 444 70.67 14.40 -6.24
C GLY A 444 70.24 12.97 -5.85
N GLU A 445 70.38 12.03 -6.77
CA GLU A 445 70.16 10.61 -6.49
C GLU A 445 71.27 10.06 -5.59
N ASN A 446 70.89 9.23 -4.61
CA ASN A 446 71.84 8.48 -3.81
C ASN A 446 71.39 7.02 -3.69
N ARG A 447 72.32 6.11 -3.36
CA ARG A 447 72.03 4.67 -3.31
C ARG A 447 70.88 4.32 -2.36
N PHE A 448 70.72 5.07 -1.26
CA PHE A 448 69.69 4.81 -0.25
C PHE A 448 68.32 5.30 -0.72
N ARG A 449 68.24 6.41 -1.47
CA ARG A 449 67.02 6.83 -2.17
C ARG A 449 66.55 5.78 -3.16
N ASN A 450 67.46 5.18 -3.94
CA ASN A 450 67.11 4.12 -4.87
C ASN A 450 66.56 2.87 -4.15
N ILE A 451 67.23 2.44 -3.07
CA ILE A 451 66.73 1.34 -2.23
C ILE A 451 65.34 1.68 -1.68
N PHE A 452 65.15 2.88 -1.13
CA PHE A 452 63.88 3.31 -0.56
C PHE A 452 62.77 3.36 -1.62
N ARG A 453 63.06 3.92 -2.79
CA ARG A 453 62.14 4.03 -3.93
C ARG A 453 61.67 2.66 -4.40
N GLU A 454 62.59 1.70 -4.53
CA GLU A 454 62.28 0.32 -4.88
C GLU A 454 61.40 -0.36 -3.81
N ILE A 455 61.74 -0.20 -2.53
CA ILE A 455 60.92 -0.71 -1.41
C ILE A 455 59.50 -0.14 -1.49
N LEU A 456 59.34 1.17 -1.59
CA LEU A 456 58.02 1.81 -1.63
C LEU A 456 57.21 1.39 -2.88
N ARG A 457 57.87 1.21 -4.02
CA ARG A 457 57.23 0.73 -5.25
C ARG A 457 56.69 -0.69 -5.09
N GLU A 458 57.48 -1.59 -4.50
CA GLU A 458 57.03 -2.96 -4.22
C GLU A 458 55.92 -3.01 -3.15
N LEU A 459 55.96 -2.10 -2.17
CA LEU A 459 54.89 -1.91 -1.18
C LEU A 459 53.66 -1.16 -1.75
N SER A 460 53.60 -0.94 -3.07
CA SER A 460 52.46 -0.34 -3.79
C SER A 460 52.15 1.12 -3.42
N TYR A 461 53.15 1.91 -3.04
CA TYR A 461 52.96 3.37 -2.89
C TYR A 461 52.82 4.07 -4.26
N PRO A 462 51.97 5.10 -4.39
CA PRO A 462 51.85 5.92 -5.58
C PRO A 462 53.15 6.66 -5.89
N GLN A 463 53.51 6.75 -7.17
CA GLN A 463 54.76 7.37 -7.61
C GLN A 463 54.94 8.81 -7.09
N SER A 464 53.86 9.59 -6.96
CA SER A 464 53.89 10.94 -6.39
C SER A 464 54.33 10.97 -4.91
N ILE A 465 53.88 10.00 -4.12
CA ILE A 465 54.24 9.87 -2.70
C ILE A 465 55.65 9.31 -2.53
N ILE A 466 56.03 8.37 -3.41
CA ILE A 466 57.39 7.82 -3.45
C ILE A 466 58.41 8.93 -3.59
N GLU A 467 58.28 9.78 -4.62
CA GLU A 467 59.25 10.85 -4.85
C GLU A 467 59.26 11.86 -3.70
N HIS A 468 58.09 12.22 -3.16
CA HIS A 468 58.01 13.11 -2.00
C HIS A 468 58.73 12.55 -0.76
N LYS A 469 58.49 11.27 -0.41
CA LYS A 469 59.16 10.68 0.76
C LYS A 469 60.66 10.49 0.53
N CYS A 470 61.10 10.21 -0.71
CA CYS A 470 62.51 10.11 -1.08
C CYS A 470 63.29 11.42 -0.87
N GLU A 471 62.65 12.58 -0.95
CA GLU A 471 63.30 13.89 -0.69
C GLU A 471 63.93 13.94 0.71
N SER A 472 63.31 13.25 1.68
CA SER A 472 63.79 13.22 3.05
C SER A 472 65.00 12.29 3.27
N ILE A 473 65.36 11.43 2.32
CA ILE A 473 66.42 10.43 2.50
C ILE A 473 67.77 10.95 1.97
N ALA A 474 68.66 11.41 2.85
CA ALA A 474 70.01 11.84 2.47
C ALA A 474 71.07 10.76 2.70
N ASN A 475 70.90 9.91 3.72
CA ASN A 475 71.87 8.89 4.12
C ASN A 475 71.17 7.58 4.57
N GLU A 476 71.97 6.59 4.98
CA GLU A 476 71.46 5.28 5.44
C GLU A 476 70.62 5.38 6.71
N GLN A 477 70.98 6.29 7.61
CA GLN A 477 70.27 6.49 8.87
C GLN A 477 68.86 7.02 8.61
N ASP A 478 68.70 7.95 7.67
CA ASP A 478 67.40 8.47 7.25
C ASP A 478 66.48 7.37 6.69
N LEU A 479 67.05 6.47 5.89
CA LEU A 479 66.35 5.30 5.36
C LEU A 479 65.87 4.40 6.51
N CYS A 480 66.77 4.06 7.44
CA CYS A 480 66.44 3.20 8.58
C CYS A 480 65.35 3.83 9.47
N GLN A 481 65.43 5.13 9.74
CA GLN A 481 64.44 5.87 10.52
C GLN A 481 63.06 5.86 9.85
N SER A 482 63.02 6.15 8.55
CA SER A 482 61.78 6.19 7.79
C SER A 482 61.14 4.80 7.70
N LEU A 483 61.94 3.74 7.58
CA LEU A 483 61.43 2.38 7.68
C LEU A 483 60.89 2.06 9.08
N ALA A 484 61.61 2.42 10.14
CA ALA A 484 61.27 2.07 11.52
C ALA A 484 60.01 2.74 12.05
N PHE A 485 59.77 4.02 11.72
CA PHE A 485 58.75 4.84 12.39
C PHE A 485 57.66 5.40 11.47
N ASP A 486 57.76 5.18 10.15
CA ASP A 486 56.78 5.67 9.17
C ASP A 486 56.30 4.52 8.28
N ILE A 487 57.17 4.02 7.39
CA ILE A 487 56.76 3.10 6.31
C ILE A 487 56.32 1.72 6.82
N LEU A 488 57.16 1.03 7.60
CA LEU A 488 56.82 -0.34 8.03
C LEU A 488 55.67 -0.36 9.04
N PRO A 489 55.61 0.56 10.03
CA PRO A 489 54.41 0.70 10.86
C PRO A 489 53.15 1.01 10.04
N TYR A 490 53.23 1.85 9.00
CA TYR A 490 52.07 2.13 8.15
C TYR A 490 51.60 0.86 7.43
N CYS A 491 52.53 0.07 6.89
CA CYS A 491 52.19 -1.20 6.26
C CYS A 491 51.51 -2.17 7.23
N ILE A 492 52.02 -2.33 8.45
CA ILE A 492 51.46 -3.31 9.40
C ILE A 492 50.20 -2.79 10.08
N ASP A 493 50.25 -1.61 10.69
CA ASP A 493 49.19 -1.12 11.57
C ASP A 493 48.02 -0.48 10.81
N VAL A 494 48.30 0.14 9.66
CA VAL A 494 47.29 0.80 8.83
C VAL A 494 46.79 -0.14 7.73
N LEU A 495 47.71 -0.67 6.92
CA LEU A 495 47.35 -1.47 5.74
C LEU A 495 47.13 -2.96 6.05
N GLN A 496 47.57 -3.47 7.21
CA GLN A 496 47.56 -4.89 7.57
C GLN A 496 48.30 -5.78 6.55
N MET A 497 49.39 -5.25 6.03
CA MET A 497 50.27 -5.92 5.07
C MET A 497 51.55 -6.37 5.77
N LYS A 498 52.07 -7.55 5.42
CA LYS A 498 53.37 -8.05 5.89
C LYS A 498 54.48 -7.55 4.96
N PRO A 499 55.19 -6.45 5.31
CA PRO A 499 56.06 -5.77 4.35
C PRO A 499 57.22 -6.64 3.85
N TYR A 500 57.73 -7.56 4.70
CA TYR A 500 58.81 -8.50 4.33
C TYR A 500 58.38 -9.59 3.35
N ASN A 501 57.08 -9.90 3.27
CA ASN A 501 56.54 -10.84 2.28
C ASN A 501 56.21 -10.14 0.96
N THR A 502 56.01 -8.82 0.99
CA THR A 502 55.59 -8.04 -0.17
C THR A 502 56.77 -7.44 -0.92
N SER A 503 57.81 -6.96 -0.22
CA SER A 503 58.96 -6.31 -0.84
C SER A 503 60.21 -7.19 -0.80
N GLU A 504 60.59 -7.72 -1.97
CA GLU A 504 61.87 -8.40 -2.16
C GLU A 504 63.06 -7.48 -1.83
N ARG A 505 62.97 -6.20 -2.19
CA ARG A 505 64.02 -5.23 -1.92
C ARG A 505 64.20 -4.99 -0.43
N LEU A 506 63.09 -4.88 0.32
CA LEU A 506 63.13 -4.77 1.78
C LEU A 506 63.77 -6.02 2.39
N LEU A 507 63.39 -7.21 1.92
CA LEU A 507 63.97 -8.47 2.39
C LEU A 507 65.49 -8.55 2.11
N LYS A 508 65.94 -8.14 0.92
CA LYS A 508 67.37 -8.10 0.55
C LYS A 508 68.16 -7.06 1.35
N TYR A 509 67.56 -5.92 1.68
CA TYR A 509 68.24 -4.83 2.39
C TYR A 509 68.22 -5.01 3.91
N ALA A 510 67.04 -5.23 4.48
CA ALA A 510 66.76 -5.24 5.92
C ALA A 510 66.25 -6.60 6.44
N GLY A 511 66.34 -7.68 5.66
CA GLY A 511 66.11 -9.04 6.14
C GLY A 511 67.27 -9.60 6.97
N LYS A 512 67.16 -10.87 7.39
CA LYS A 512 68.14 -11.54 8.28
C LYS A 512 69.57 -11.47 7.72
N ASP A 513 69.72 -11.68 6.42
CA ASP A 513 71.01 -11.65 5.71
C ASP A 513 71.31 -10.30 5.04
N GLY A 514 70.50 -9.28 5.34
CA GLY A 514 70.59 -7.95 4.75
C GLY A 514 71.75 -7.11 5.30
N ARG A 515 72.10 -6.04 4.58
CA ARG A 515 73.19 -5.12 4.95
C ARG A 515 72.74 -3.93 5.81
N CYS A 516 71.45 -3.77 6.09
CA CYS A 516 70.92 -2.68 6.91
C CYS A 516 71.51 -2.71 8.34
N PRO A 517 72.06 -1.59 8.85
CA PRO A 517 72.58 -1.50 10.21
C PRO A 517 71.53 -1.80 11.30
N GLN A 518 70.27 -1.47 11.02
CA GLN A 518 69.15 -1.65 11.95
C GLN A 518 68.32 -2.91 11.66
N ARG A 519 68.86 -3.89 10.90
CA ARG A 519 68.10 -5.08 10.48
C ARG A 519 67.51 -5.87 11.64
N ASN A 520 68.24 -6.03 12.75
CA ASN A 520 67.77 -6.82 13.89
C ASN A 520 66.54 -6.19 14.52
N LEU A 521 66.57 -4.86 14.72
CA LEU A 521 65.44 -4.07 15.19
C LEU A 521 64.24 -4.18 14.23
N LEU A 522 64.45 -3.93 12.93
CA LEU A 522 63.38 -3.93 11.92
C LEU A 522 62.74 -5.31 11.75
N VAL A 523 63.54 -6.38 11.69
CA VAL A 523 63.03 -7.77 11.61
C VAL A 523 62.25 -8.11 12.86
N ARG A 524 62.77 -7.78 14.06
CA ARG A 524 62.07 -8.04 15.33
C ARG A 524 60.70 -7.36 15.38
N TRP A 525 60.58 -6.14 14.86
CA TRP A 525 59.35 -5.36 14.91
C TRP A 525 58.35 -5.66 13.78
N PHE A 526 58.82 -6.09 12.60
CA PHE A 526 57.98 -6.07 11.39
C PHE A 526 58.01 -7.34 10.53
N ALA A 527 58.83 -8.35 10.85
CA ALA A 527 58.92 -9.59 10.05
C ALA A 527 58.00 -10.74 10.54
N GLN A 528 57.14 -10.50 11.54
CA GLN A 528 56.28 -11.53 12.15
C GLN A 528 54.98 -11.77 11.36
#